data_AF-F3GQ23-F1
#
_entry.id   AF-F3GQ23-F1
#
_cell.length_a   1.000
_cell.length_b   1.000
_cell.length_c   1.000
_cell.angle_alpha   90.00
_cell.angle_beta   90.00
_cell.angle_gamma   90.00
#
_symmetry.space_group_name_H-M   'P 1'
#
loop_
_entity.id
_entity.type
_entity.pdbx_description
1 polymer ?
#
loop_
_entity_poly.entity_id
_entity_poly.type
_entity_poly.pdbx_seq_one_letter_code
_entity_poly.pdbx_strand_id
1 'polypeptide(L)' 'PGQSSLYLYEPGSYAPLARVDEKEGELENKVYYFHTDQIGTPLEMTDAEGQIVWQA' A
#
# COMPACT_ATOMS: atom_id res chain seq x y z
N PRO A 1 -13.70 12.57 -12.27
CA PRO A 1 -13.50 11.24 -11.67
C PRO A 1 -12.78 11.36 -10.33
N GLY A 2 -13.43 10.91 -9.25
CA GLY A 2 -12.84 10.84 -7.91
C GLY A 2 -11.82 9.71 -7.80
N GLN A 3 -10.68 9.99 -7.16
CA GLN A 3 -9.73 8.98 -6.69
C GLN A 3 -9.34 9.33 -5.26
N SER A 4 -9.27 8.31 -4.39
CA SER A 4 -8.82 8.43 -3.01
C SER A 4 -7.80 7.34 -2.70
N SER A 5 -6.89 7.64 -1.77
CA SER A 5 -5.93 6.68 -1.25
C SER A 5 -5.99 6.69 0.27
N LEU A 6 -6.21 5.52 0.87
CA LEU A 6 -6.12 5.28 2.31
C LEU A 6 -4.77 4.62 2.62
N TYR A 7 -4.05 5.15 3.61
CA TYR A 7 -2.80 4.57 4.09
C TYR A 7 -2.99 4.01 5.50
N LEU A 8 -2.60 2.76 5.68
CA LEU A 8 -2.61 2.06 6.97
C LEU A 8 -1.18 2.02 7.51
N TYR A 9 -1.02 2.28 8.80
CA TYR A 9 0.27 2.31 9.50
C TYR A 9 0.26 1.34 10.68
N GLU A 10 1.44 0.88 11.06
CA GLU A 10 1.60 0.05 12.26
C GLU A 10 1.18 0.80 13.53
N PRO A 11 0.54 0.13 14.50
CA PRO A 11 0.26 0.72 15.79
C PRO A 11 1.54 1.19 16.50
N GLY A 12 1.59 2.46 16.91
CA GLY A 12 2.72 2.99 17.67
C GLY A 12 3.96 3.34 16.84
N SER A 13 3.88 3.25 15.51
CA SER A 13 4.93 3.72 14.60
C SER A 13 4.31 4.48 13.40
N TYR A 14 5.17 5.05 12.56
CA TYR A 14 4.77 5.61 11.25
C TYR A 14 5.21 4.71 10.09
N ALA A 15 5.56 3.44 10.36
CA ALA A 15 5.88 2.48 9.33
C ALA A 15 4.60 2.15 8.54
N PRO A 16 4.62 2.25 7.21
CA PRO A 16 3.45 1.96 6.40
C PRO A 16 3.22 0.45 6.30
N LEU A 17 1.97 0.03 6.43
CA LEU A 17 1.54 -1.37 6.28
C LEU A 17 0.93 -1.62 4.90
N ALA A 18 -0.05 -0.79 4.52
CA ALA A 18 -0.77 -0.98 3.28
C ALA A 18 -1.33 0.33 2.73
N ARG A 19 -1.58 0.36 1.42
CA ARG A 19 -2.34 1.41 0.74
C ARG A 19 -3.55 0.80 0.05
N VAL A 20 -4.70 1.43 0.19
CA VAL A 20 -5.92 1.10 -0.55
C VAL A 20 -6.25 2.26 -1.47
N ASP A 21 -6.26 2.01 -2.77
CA ASP A 21 -6.65 2.99 -3.78
C ASP A 21 -8.08 2.68 -4.27
N GLU A 22 -8.95 3.68 -4.17
CA GLU A 22 -10.31 3.63 -4.69
C GLU A 22 -10.43 4.59 -5.88
N LYS A 23 -11.08 4.14 -6.94
CA LYS A 23 -11.29 4.94 -8.14
C LYS A 23 -12.72 4.82 -8.63
N GLU A 24 -13.36 5.96 -8.86
CA GLU A 24 -14.72 6.02 -9.36
C GLU A 24 -14.86 5.24 -10.68
N GLY A 25 -15.75 4.24 -10.68
CA GLY A 25 -16.01 3.37 -11.83
C GLY A 25 -15.21 2.06 -11.85
N GLU A 26 -14.30 1.82 -10.91
CA GLU A 26 -13.72 0.49 -10.69
C GLU A 26 -14.59 -0.29 -9.68
N LEU A 27 -14.83 -1.60 -9.94
CA LEU A 27 -15.67 -2.44 -9.09
C LEU A 27 -14.98 -2.84 -7.78
N GLU A 28 -13.65 -2.87 -7.79
CA GLU A 28 -12.81 -3.36 -6.70
C GLU A 28 -11.72 -2.34 -6.38
N ASN A 29 -11.42 -2.20 -5.09
CA ASN A 29 -10.31 -1.40 -4.61
C ASN A 29 -8.99 -2.13 -4.84
N LYS A 30 -7.93 -1.38 -5.18
CA LYS A 30 -6.59 -1.93 -5.30
C LYS A 30 -5.88 -1.85 -3.95
N VAL A 31 -5.35 -2.98 -3.49
CA VAL A 31 -4.60 -3.06 -2.23
C VAL A 31 -3.13 -3.31 -2.53
N TYR A 32 -2.29 -2.57 -1.83
CA TYR A 32 -0.84 -2.68 -1.89
C TYR A 32 -0.27 -2.87 -0.50
N TYR A 33 0.72 -3.75 -0.36
CA TYR A 33 1.42 -4.02 0.90
C TYR A 33 2.84 -3.51 0.82
N PHE A 34 3.28 -2.77 1.84
CA PHE A 34 4.64 -2.27 1.94
C PHE A 34 5.53 -3.29 2.67
N HIS A 35 6.72 -3.52 2.13
CA HIS A 35 7.78 -4.29 2.78
C HIS A 35 8.89 -3.33 3.18
N THR A 36 9.15 -3.23 4.49
CA THR A 36 10.05 -2.22 5.05
C THR A 36 11.31 -2.83 5.66
N ASP A 37 12.37 -2.03 5.78
CA ASP A 37 13.52 -2.35 6.62
C ASP A 37 13.19 -2.24 8.14
N GLN A 38 14.20 -2.47 8.99
CA GLN A 38 14.03 -2.43 10.45
C GLN A 38 13.64 -1.06 11.04
N ILE A 39 13.72 0.04 10.28
CA ILE A 39 13.32 1.39 10.74
C ILE A 39 12.05 1.89 10.03
N GLY A 40 11.41 1.06 9.21
CA GLY A 40 10.16 1.39 8.51
C GLY A 40 10.36 2.03 7.14
N THR A 41 11.57 2.04 6.57
CA THR A 41 11.80 2.53 5.20
C THR A 41 11.22 1.55 4.19
N PRO A 42 10.29 1.95 3.31
CA PRO A 42 9.77 1.06 2.27
C PRO A 42 10.85 0.66 1.26
N LEU A 43 10.98 -0.63 1.00
CA LEU A 43 11.93 -1.20 0.03
C LEU A 43 11.21 -1.85 -1.15
N GLU A 44 10.05 -2.44 -0.91
CA GLU A 44 9.25 -3.13 -1.92
C GLU A 44 7.76 -2.91 -1.66
N MET A 45 6.95 -3.03 -2.71
CA MET A 45 5.50 -3.04 -2.60
C MET A 45 4.92 -4.16 -3.46
N THR A 46 3.99 -4.94 -2.90
CA THR A 46 3.28 -6.00 -3.62
C THR A 46 1.79 -5.71 -3.75
N ASP A 47 1.15 -6.22 -4.80
CA ASP A 47 -0.32 -6.27 -4.90
C ASP A 47 -0.93 -7.36 -4.01
N ALA A 48 -2.25 -7.54 -4.10
CA ALA A 48 -3.00 -8.53 -3.33
C ALA A 48 -2.65 -9.98 -3.70
N GLU A 49 -2.12 -10.21 -4.90
CA GLU A 49 -1.66 -11.50 -5.41
C GLU A 49 -0.19 -11.78 -5.06
N GLY A 50 0.45 -10.88 -4.32
CA GLY A 50 1.85 -10.98 -3.91
C GLY A 50 2.84 -10.68 -5.04
N GLN A 51 2.39 -10.08 -6.15
CA GLN A 51 3.28 -9.67 -7.23
C GLN A 51 3.94 -8.34 -6.88
N ILE A 52 5.25 -8.24 -7.15
CA ILE A 52 5.99 -7.00 -6.96
C ILE A 52 5.51 -5.96 -7.97
N VAL A 53 5.04 -4.83 -7.47
CA VAL A 53 4.59 -3.69 -8.28
C VAL A 53 5.55 -2.51 -8.20
N TRP A 54 6.42 -2.48 -7.20
CA TRP A 54 7.46 -1.47 -7.03
C TRP A 54 8.60 -1.97 -6.15
N GLN A 55 9.83 -1.49 -6.42
CA GLN A 55 11.03 -1.75 -5.63
C GLN A 55 12.04 -0.59 -5.80
N ALA A 56 12.79 -0.26 -4.74
CA ALA A 56 13.82 0.79 -4.72
C ALA A 56 15.23 0.29 -5.07
#